data_AF-A0A0Q7VCC1-F1
#
_entry.id   AF-A0A0Q7VCC1-F1
#
_cell.length_a   1.000
_cell.length_b   1.000
_cell.length_c   1.000
_cell.angle_alpha   90.00
_cell.angle_beta   90.00
_cell.angle_gamma   90.00
#
_symmetry.space_group_name_H-M   'P 1'
#
loop_
_entity.id
_entity.type
_entity.pdbx_description
1 polymer ?
#
loop_
_entity_poly.entity_id
_entity_poly.type
_entity_poly.pdbx_seq_one_letter_code
_entity_poly.pdbx_strand_id
1 'polypeptide(L)'
;MIEDFHKVAETERTKLAHALKVFADEGARYESTRVIVLGVSESVDELVAGATNVGSRLVDIQVPPLGHDELGKILDVGGRLLNLDFSTIRSELLDTAVGTASITHALALACCDEREVTRTVDETTVFSKKDFVAAAQGYVRTRSGTVRARFRSALKVHRKRTYDNTEIILRALTQLPESGGTVGEILAIIRREHKDYPSSNATHYLRELQEERRGALIRKTASGEFRFDEPLQHAYAKSYFGLASSSHPAKEQLATSAWQDALDALVVNWASIAADLAADHDSLVDAEDEPTD
;
A
#
# COMPACT_ATOMS: atom_id res chain seq x y z
N MET A 1 5.46 -8.48 25.96
CA MET A 1 5.36 -8.51 24.49
C MET A 1 6.30 -7.46 23.94
N ILE A 2 7.00 -7.76 22.87
CA ILE A 2 7.94 -6.85 22.19
C ILE A 2 7.43 -6.70 20.76
N GLU A 3 7.02 -5.49 20.39
CA GLU A 3 6.46 -5.18 19.07
C GLU A 3 7.49 -4.52 18.18
N ASP A 4 7.26 -4.55 16.86
CA ASP A 4 8.12 -3.93 15.85
C ASP A 4 9.61 -4.30 15.95
N PHE A 5 9.91 -5.55 16.32
CA PHE A 5 11.28 -5.96 16.65
C PHE A 5 12.26 -5.82 15.47
N HIS A 6 11.77 -5.85 14.23
CA HIS A 6 12.52 -5.58 13.01
C HIS A 6 13.11 -4.16 12.90
N LYS A 7 12.60 -3.19 13.69
CA LYS A 7 13.14 -1.82 13.76
C LYS A 7 14.35 -1.72 14.71
N VAL A 8 14.63 -2.75 15.49
CA VAL A 8 15.74 -2.76 16.45
C VAL A 8 17.06 -2.97 15.71
N ALA A 9 18.07 -2.16 16.02
CA ALA A 9 19.40 -2.31 15.44
C ALA A 9 19.96 -3.71 15.70
N GLU A 10 20.69 -4.27 14.73
CA GLU A 10 21.22 -5.65 14.80
C GLU A 10 22.06 -5.93 16.06
N THR A 11 22.85 -4.94 16.49
CA THR A 11 23.65 -5.02 17.72
C THR A 11 22.77 -5.20 18.97
N GLU A 12 21.62 -4.52 19.01
CA GLU A 12 20.66 -4.63 20.12
C GLU A 12 19.81 -5.90 20.01
N ARG A 13 19.46 -6.34 18.78
CA ARG A 13 18.79 -7.63 18.55
C ARG A 13 19.64 -8.79 19.08
N THR A 14 20.96 -8.75 18.86
CA THR A 14 21.90 -9.76 19.36
C THR A 14 21.92 -9.80 20.90
N LYS A 15 22.00 -8.64 21.55
CA LYS A 15 21.95 -8.56 23.02
C LYS A 15 20.63 -9.09 23.57
N LEU A 16 19.52 -8.74 22.94
CA LEU A 16 18.20 -9.24 23.34
C LEU A 16 18.11 -10.76 23.15
N ALA A 17 18.64 -11.30 22.05
CA ALA A 17 18.67 -12.74 21.83
C ALA A 17 19.44 -13.49 22.94
N HIS A 18 20.56 -12.94 23.42
CA HIS A 18 21.26 -13.48 24.59
C HIS A 18 20.42 -13.41 25.88
N ALA A 19 19.71 -12.31 26.11
CA ALA A 19 18.80 -12.18 27.26
C ALA A 19 17.63 -13.17 27.18
N LEU A 20 17.04 -13.36 25.99
CA LEU A 20 15.95 -14.31 25.75
C LEU A 20 16.40 -15.75 25.97
N LYS A 21 17.67 -16.07 25.69
CA LYS A 21 18.25 -17.37 26.04
C LYS A 21 18.25 -17.60 27.55
N VAL A 22 18.79 -16.65 28.32
CA VAL A 22 18.79 -16.74 29.80
C VAL A 22 17.37 -16.87 30.34
N PHE A 23 16.44 -16.08 29.81
CA PHE A 23 15.02 -16.17 30.14
C PHE A 23 14.44 -17.55 29.84
N ALA A 24 14.75 -18.12 28.67
CA ALA A 24 14.29 -19.45 28.27
C ALA A 24 14.89 -20.57 29.13
N ASP A 25 16.15 -20.44 29.59
CA ASP A 25 16.80 -21.37 30.52
C ASP A 25 16.14 -21.34 31.91
N GLU A 26 15.74 -20.16 32.38
CA GLU A 26 15.03 -19.97 33.65
C GLU A 26 13.51 -20.25 33.57
N GLY A 27 12.98 -20.49 32.37
CA GLY A 27 11.54 -20.66 32.13
C GLY A 27 10.89 -21.80 32.92
N ALA A 28 11.67 -22.81 33.34
CA ALA A 28 11.20 -23.88 34.22
C ALA A 28 10.84 -23.40 35.64
N ARG A 29 11.45 -22.29 36.10
CA ARG A 29 11.11 -21.66 37.41
C ARG A 29 9.90 -20.75 37.32
N TYR A 30 9.55 -20.31 36.12
CA TYR A 30 8.48 -19.34 35.85
C TYR A 30 7.56 -19.84 34.74
N GLU A 31 6.89 -20.97 34.99
CA GLU A 31 6.10 -21.69 33.97
C GLU A 31 4.98 -20.88 33.34
N SER A 32 4.45 -19.86 34.02
CA SER A 32 3.40 -18.97 33.50
C SER A 32 3.92 -17.77 32.69
N THR A 33 5.23 -17.51 32.70
CA THR A 33 5.80 -16.35 32.03
C THR A 33 6.25 -16.70 30.62
N ARG A 34 5.79 -15.93 29.63
CA ARG A 34 6.18 -16.07 28.23
C ARG A 34 6.53 -14.69 27.66
N VAL A 35 7.49 -14.67 26.74
CA VAL A 35 7.81 -13.48 25.95
C VAL A 35 7.33 -13.73 24.52
N ILE A 36 6.53 -12.80 24.02
CA ILE A 36 6.07 -12.78 22.63
C ILE A 36 6.83 -11.65 21.94
N VAL A 37 7.47 -11.97 20.81
CA VAL A 37 8.19 -11.04 19.96
C VAL A 37 7.48 -10.98 18.62
N LEU A 38 7.13 -9.78 18.17
CA LEU A 38 6.45 -9.53 16.91
C LEU A 38 7.34 -8.65 16.03
N GLY A 39 7.45 -8.99 14.75
CA GLY A 39 8.17 -8.18 13.77
C GLY A 39 7.99 -8.71 12.35
N VAL A 40 8.44 -7.90 11.38
CA VAL A 40 8.38 -8.22 9.95
C VAL A 40 9.77 -8.66 9.52
N SER A 41 9.89 -9.87 8.95
CA SER A 41 11.16 -10.44 8.53
C SER A 41 10.93 -11.45 7.40
N GLU A 42 11.93 -11.70 6.55
CA GLU A 42 11.85 -12.80 5.57
C GLU A 42 12.14 -14.15 6.24
N SER A 43 12.79 -14.15 7.42
CA SER A 43 13.00 -15.36 8.22
C SER A 43 13.08 -15.08 9.73
N VAL A 44 12.78 -16.11 10.54
CA VAL A 44 12.99 -16.05 12.00
C VAL A 44 14.45 -15.81 12.35
N ASP A 45 15.37 -16.40 11.58
CA ASP A 45 16.82 -16.27 11.82
C ASP A 45 17.29 -14.82 11.65
N GLU A 46 16.73 -14.10 10.68
CA GLU A 46 16.95 -12.67 10.49
C GLU A 46 16.35 -11.84 11.63
N LEU A 47 15.22 -12.28 12.21
CA LEU A 47 14.59 -11.60 13.32
C LEU A 47 15.40 -11.76 14.63
N VAL A 48 15.87 -12.98 14.92
CA VAL A 48 16.54 -13.34 16.20
C VAL A 48 18.08 -13.41 16.08
N ALA A 49 18.65 -12.88 14.99
CA ALA A 49 20.09 -12.77 14.76
C ALA A 49 20.86 -14.10 14.93
N GLY A 50 20.31 -15.21 14.42
CA GLY A 50 21.02 -16.50 14.39
C GLY A 50 21.33 -17.10 15.76
N ALA A 51 20.47 -16.90 16.77
CA ALA A 51 20.60 -17.54 18.07
C ALA A 51 20.32 -19.06 17.99
N THR A 52 21.26 -19.80 17.43
CA THR A 52 21.20 -21.24 17.09
C THR A 52 20.84 -22.17 18.26
N ASN A 53 20.88 -21.69 19.51
CA ASN A 53 20.62 -22.50 20.71
C ASN A 53 19.29 -22.19 21.43
N VAL A 54 18.40 -21.38 20.85
CA VAL A 54 17.03 -21.17 21.36
C VAL A 54 16.03 -22.12 20.67
N GLY A 55 16.48 -22.89 19.68
CA GLY A 55 15.65 -23.56 18.67
C GLY A 55 14.60 -24.55 19.17
N SER A 56 14.76 -25.16 20.36
CA SER A 56 13.72 -26.07 20.89
C SER A 56 12.68 -25.37 21.78
N ARG A 57 12.83 -24.06 22.05
CA ARG A 57 11.98 -23.28 22.96
C ARG A 57 11.37 -22.04 22.30
N LEU A 58 11.78 -21.74 21.07
CA LEU A 58 11.14 -20.76 20.21
C LEU A 58 10.01 -21.45 19.44
N VAL A 59 8.80 -20.91 19.53
CA VAL A 59 7.69 -21.29 18.65
C VAL A 59 7.56 -20.18 17.62
N ASP A 60 7.81 -20.52 16.36
CA ASP A 60 7.54 -19.63 15.24
C ASP A 60 6.07 -19.74 14.84
N ILE A 61 5.43 -18.58 14.66
CA ILE A 61 4.07 -18.46 14.16
C ILE A 61 4.11 -17.46 13.02
N GLN A 62 4.28 -17.97 11.81
CA GLN A 62 4.16 -17.16 10.62
C GLN A 62 2.69 -16.72 10.44
N VAL A 63 2.48 -15.42 10.30
CA VAL A 63 1.17 -14.85 9.95
C VAL A 63 1.18 -14.51 8.47
N PRO A 64 0.62 -15.36 7.59
CA PRO A 64 0.55 -15.05 6.18
C PRO A 64 -0.46 -13.92 5.91
N PRO A 65 -0.41 -13.31 4.72
CA PRO A 65 -1.47 -12.45 4.24
C PRO A 65 -2.81 -13.18 4.21
N LEU A 66 -3.90 -12.45 4.44
CA LEU A 66 -5.24 -13.02 4.56
C LEU A 66 -5.79 -13.43 3.19
N GLY A 67 -6.46 -14.58 3.15
CA GLY A 67 -7.18 -15.02 1.95
C GLY A 67 -8.47 -14.23 1.71
N HIS A 68 -9.04 -14.38 0.52
CA HIS A 68 -10.34 -13.76 0.17
C HIS A 68 -11.47 -14.17 1.12
N ASP A 69 -11.46 -15.40 1.63
CA ASP A 69 -12.47 -15.86 2.60
C ASP A 69 -12.36 -15.14 3.93
N GLU A 70 -11.15 -14.87 4.40
CA GLU A 70 -10.89 -14.20 5.67
C GLU A 70 -11.16 -12.71 5.57
N LEU A 71 -10.66 -12.06 4.51
CA LEU A 71 -10.97 -10.67 4.21
C LEU A 71 -12.45 -10.46 3.95
N GLY A 72 -13.11 -11.43 3.30
CA GLY A 72 -14.54 -11.42 3.05
C GLY A 72 -15.38 -11.35 4.31
N LYS A 73 -14.95 -12.01 5.40
CA LYS A 73 -15.63 -11.93 6.71
C LYS A 73 -15.67 -10.52 7.26
N ILE A 74 -14.67 -9.68 6.96
CA ILE A 74 -14.68 -8.26 7.35
C ILE A 74 -15.87 -7.55 6.69
N LEU A 75 -16.05 -7.77 5.39
CA LEU A 75 -17.17 -7.21 4.63
C LEU A 75 -18.52 -7.77 5.11
N ASP A 76 -18.58 -9.06 5.44
CA ASP A 76 -19.82 -9.71 5.89
C ASP A 76 -20.26 -9.20 7.27
N VAL A 77 -19.31 -9.05 8.21
CA VAL A 77 -19.58 -8.50 9.53
C VAL A 77 -19.98 -7.04 9.43
N GLY A 78 -19.22 -6.22 8.68
CA GLY A 78 -19.54 -4.81 8.47
C GLY A 78 -20.88 -4.61 7.78
N GLY A 79 -21.14 -5.36 6.70
CA GLY A 79 -22.38 -5.31 5.94
C GLY A 79 -23.59 -5.68 6.80
N ARG A 80 -23.50 -6.72 7.62
CA ARG A 80 -24.58 -7.08 8.55
C ARG A 80 -24.82 -6.02 9.63
N LEU A 81 -23.76 -5.44 10.21
CA LEU A 81 -23.89 -4.45 11.29
C LEU A 81 -24.48 -3.12 10.80
N LEU A 82 -24.19 -2.75 9.54
CA LEU A 82 -24.60 -1.50 8.95
C LEU A 82 -25.78 -1.62 7.97
N ASN A 83 -26.28 -2.83 7.73
CA ASN A 83 -27.28 -3.15 6.71
C ASN A 83 -26.84 -2.76 5.27
N LEU A 84 -25.65 -3.22 4.89
CA LEU A 84 -25.03 -2.94 3.59
C LEU A 84 -24.76 -4.24 2.82
N ASP A 85 -24.80 -4.14 1.50
CA ASP A 85 -24.50 -5.24 0.59
C ASP A 85 -23.32 -4.89 -0.33
N PHE A 86 -22.22 -5.61 -0.14
CA PHE A 86 -20.99 -5.51 -0.92
C PHE A 86 -20.87 -6.59 -2.00
N SER A 87 -21.86 -7.48 -2.15
CA SER A 87 -21.76 -8.69 -2.99
C SER A 87 -21.33 -8.39 -4.42
N THR A 88 -21.85 -7.31 -5.00
CA THR A 88 -21.60 -6.83 -6.35
C THR A 88 -20.22 -6.23 -6.59
N ILE A 89 -19.50 -5.84 -5.54
CA ILE A 89 -18.13 -5.28 -5.62
C ILE A 89 -17.12 -6.05 -4.76
N ARG A 90 -17.51 -7.24 -4.28
CA ARG A 90 -16.73 -8.02 -3.33
C ARG A 90 -15.37 -8.40 -3.92
N SER A 91 -15.36 -8.94 -5.13
CA SER A 91 -14.13 -9.33 -5.83
C SER A 91 -13.15 -8.16 -5.92
N GLU A 92 -13.62 -7.01 -6.38
CA GLU A 92 -12.81 -5.82 -6.54
C GLU A 92 -12.22 -5.32 -5.22
N LEU A 93 -13.02 -5.30 -4.14
CA LEU A 93 -12.54 -4.93 -2.80
C LEU A 93 -11.45 -5.88 -2.31
N LEU A 94 -11.64 -7.20 -2.45
CA LEU A 94 -10.72 -8.21 -1.97
C LEU A 94 -9.42 -8.24 -2.79
N ASP A 95 -9.53 -8.14 -4.12
CA ASP A 95 -8.38 -8.10 -5.02
C ASP A 95 -7.51 -6.86 -4.76
N THR A 96 -8.14 -5.70 -4.55
CA THR A 96 -7.42 -4.45 -4.27
C THR A 96 -6.84 -4.41 -2.85
N ALA A 97 -7.39 -5.19 -1.91
CA ALA A 97 -6.89 -5.20 -0.53
C ALA A 97 -5.56 -5.94 -0.34
N VAL A 98 -5.15 -6.78 -1.29
CA VAL A 98 -3.83 -7.47 -1.30
C VAL A 98 -3.54 -8.11 0.06
N GLY A 99 -4.43 -9.00 0.52
CA GLY A 99 -4.24 -9.75 1.75
C GLY A 99 -4.29 -8.95 3.06
N THR A 100 -4.64 -7.66 3.01
CA THR A 100 -4.52 -6.76 4.16
C THR A 100 -5.88 -6.35 4.73
N ALA A 101 -6.14 -6.70 5.99
CA ALA A 101 -7.38 -6.35 6.70
C ALA A 101 -7.60 -4.84 6.81
N SER A 102 -6.54 -4.07 7.11
CA SER A 102 -6.64 -2.60 7.25
C SER A 102 -6.99 -1.92 5.92
N ILE A 103 -6.50 -2.44 4.79
CA ILE A 103 -6.84 -1.95 3.46
C ILE A 103 -8.28 -2.33 3.10
N THR A 104 -8.70 -3.56 3.40
CA THR A 104 -10.11 -4.01 3.22
C THR A 104 -11.07 -3.08 3.96
N HIS A 105 -10.79 -2.80 5.23
CA HIS A 105 -11.56 -1.85 6.03
C HIS A 105 -11.55 -0.44 5.42
N ALA A 106 -10.40 0.03 4.97
CA ALA A 106 -10.26 1.37 4.41
C ALA A 106 -11.06 1.55 3.11
N LEU A 107 -11.04 0.55 2.23
CA LEU A 107 -11.79 0.58 0.97
C LEU A 107 -13.31 0.46 1.22
N ALA A 108 -13.72 -0.42 2.13
CA ALA A 108 -15.13 -0.54 2.52
C ALA A 108 -15.64 0.75 3.17
N LEU A 109 -14.85 1.36 4.06
CA LEU A 109 -15.17 2.65 4.65
C LEU A 109 -15.26 3.75 3.58
N ALA A 110 -14.33 3.79 2.63
CA ALA A 110 -14.40 4.75 1.52
C ALA A 110 -15.68 4.55 0.68
N CYS A 111 -16.17 3.32 0.51
CA CYS A 111 -17.47 3.07 -0.13
C CYS A 111 -18.61 3.68 0.69
N CYS A 112 -18.59 3.48 2.01
CA CYS A 112 -19.57 4.10 2.92
C CYS A 112 -19.54 5.63 2.82
N ASP A 113 -18.34 6.24 2.83
CA ASP A 113 -18.17 7.70 2.73
C ASP A 113 -18.75 8.25 1.42
N GLU A 114 -18.50 7.59 0.28
CA GLU A 114 -19.04 7.99 -1.04
C GLU A 114 -20.57 7.87 -1.13
N ARG A 115 -21.19 7.10 -0.23
CA ARG A 115 -22.66 6.98 -0.08
C ARG A 115 -23.19 7.69 1.18
N GLU A 116 -22.35 8.46 1.88
CA GLU A 116 -22.68 9.17 3.12
C GLU A 116 -23.24 8.26 4.23
N VAL A 117 -22.85 6.98 4.23
CA VAL A 117 -23.24 5.98 5.23
C VAL A 117 -22.39 6.17 6.48
N THR A 118 -22.93 6.90 7.46
CA THR A 118 -22.27 7.19 8.75
C THR A 118 -22.79 6.35 9.92
N ARG A 119 -23.86 5.57 9.70
CA ARG A 119 -24.53 4.71 10.68
C ARG A 119 -25.27 3.58 9.97
N THR A 120 -25.81 2.63 10.73
CA THR A 120 -26.71 1.59 10.20
C THR A 120 -27.88 2.23 9.46
N VAL A 121 -28.18 1.71 8.26
CA VAL A 121 -29.27 2.18 7.41
C VAL A 121 -30.51 1.29 7.54
N ASP A 122 -31.70 1.86 7.41
CA ASP A 122 -32.97 1.11 7.54
C ASP A 122 -33.23 0.22 6.30
N GLU A 123 -32.89 0.73 5.11
CA GLU A 123 -32.99 0.00 3.85
C GLU A 123 -31.60 -0.46 3.37
N THR A 124 -31.49 -1.73 2.95
CA THR A 124 -30.20 -2.29 2.54
C THR A 124 -29.61 -1.52 1.37
N THR A 125 -28.42 -0.95 1.57
CA THR A 125 -27.71 -0.22 0.53
C THR A 125 -26.78 -1.17 -0.23
N VAL A 126 -27.04 -1.35 -1.53
CA VAL A 126 -26.22 -2.18 -2.43
C VAL A 126 -25.18 -1.32 -3.13
N PHE A 127 -23.90 -1.65 -2.97
CA PHE A 127 -22.80 -0.92 -3.59
C PHE A 127 -22.55 -1.37 -5.02
N SER A 128 -22.55 -0.44 -5.95
CA SER A 128 -22.25 -0.68 -7.36
C SER A 128 -20.76 -0.53 -7.65
N LYS A 129 -20.34 -1.01 -8.83
CA LYS A 129 -18.98 -0.81 -9.35
C LYS A 129 -18.58 0.67 -9.43
N LYS A 130 -19.54 1.57 -9.67
CA LYS A 130 -19.28 3.02 -9.68
C LYS A 130 -18.86 3.52 -8.29
N ASP A 131 -19.48 2.99 -7.24
CA ASP A 131 -19.15 3.34 -5.86
C ASP A 131 -17.77 2.84 -5.49
N PHE A 132 -17.43 1.61 -5.88
CA PHE A 132 -16.07 1.09 -5.71
C PHE A 132 -15.02 1.96 -6.43
N VAL A 133 -15.29 2.36 -7.68
CA VAL A 133 -14.38 3.23 -8.45
C VAL A 133 -14.17 4.57 -7.73
N ALA A 134 -15.24 5.20 -7.25
CA ALA A 134 -15.16 6.46 -6.50
C ALA A 134 -14.40 6.27 -5.17
N ALA A 135 -14.70 5.19 -4.43
CA ALA A 135 -14.06 4.85 -3.17
C ALA A 135 -12.57 4.56 -3.33
N ALA A 136 -12.18 3.81 -4.36
CA ALA A 136 -10.76 3.54 -4.68
C ALA A 136 -10.02 4.84 -5.00
N GLN A 137 -10.65 5.78 -5.71
CA GLN A 137 -10.10 7.12 -5.92
C GLN A 137 -9.96 7.87 -4.59
N GLY A 138 -10.98 7.85 -3.73
CA GLY A 138 -10.95 8.45 -2.39
C GLY A 138 -9.84 7.89 -1.51
N TYR A 139 -9.69 6.57 -1.50
CA TYR A 139 -8.64 5.87 -0.78
C TYR A 139 -7.24 6.32 -1.21
N VAL A 140 -6.99 6.37 -2.52
CA VAL A 140 -5.74 6.87 -3.14
C VAL A 140 -5.48 8.34 -2.76
N ARG A 141 -6.53 9.17 -2.64
CA ARG A 141 -6.41 10.58 -2.24
C ARG A 141 -6.03 10.73 -0.77
N THR A 142 -6.70 10.02 0.13
CA THR A 142 -6.68 10.30 1.58
C THR A 142 -5.64 9.49 2.35
N ARG A 143 -5.39 8.23 1.99
CA ARG A 143 -4.55 7.32 2.80
C ARG A 143 -3.17 7.05 2.22
N SER A 144 -2.78 7.74 1.14
CA SER A 144 -1.60 7.36 0.36
C SER A 144 -0.70 8.53 -0.01
N GLY A 145 -0.67 9.63 0.76
CA GLY A 145 0.13 10.83 0.42
C GLY A 145 1.62 10.53 0.10
N THR A 146 2.30 9.81 0.99
CA THR A 146 3.70 9.39 0.78
C THR A 146 3.85 8.41 -0.39
N VAL A 147 2.94 7.46 -0.52
CA VAL A 147 2.93 6.48 -1.63
C VAL A 147 2.72 7.20 -2.97
N ARG A 148 1.81 8.17 -3.04
CA ARG A 148 1.55 9.00 -4.22
C ARG A 148 2.79 9.80 -4.63
N ALA A 149 3.55 10.32 -3.67
CA ALA A 149 4.82 11.00 -3.96
C ALA A 149 5.85 10.02 -4.55
N ARG A 150 5.99 8.81 -3.98
CA ARG A 150 6.87 7.76 -4.51
C ARG A 150 6.48 7.34 -5.93
N PHE A 151 5.18 7.13 -6.21
CA PHE A 151 4.66 6.83 -7.56
C PHE A 151 4.92 7.97 -8.55
N ARG A 152 4.79 9.23 -8.12
CA ARG A 152 5.11 10.38 -8.97
C ARG A 152 6.58 10.36 -9.41
N SER A 153 7.50 10.03 -8.50
CA SER A 153 8.91 9.87 -8.82
C SER A 153 9.17 8.70 -9.78
N ALA A 154 8.49 7.57 -9.56
CA ALA A 154 8.61 6.38 -10.41
C ALA A 154 8.10 6.60 -11.84
N LEU A 155 6.95 7.27 -11.98
CA LEU A 155 6.27 7.50 -13.26
C LEU A 155 6.78 8.74 -14.01
N LYS A 156 7.71 9.51 -13.42
CA LYS A 156 8.30 10.66 -14.09
C LYS A 156 9.08 10.23 -15.34
N VAL A 157 8.60 10.68 -16.50
CA VAL A 157 9.27 10.47 -17.78
C VAL A 157 10.37 11.52 -17.96
N HIS A 158 11.63 11.11 -17.83
CA HIS A 158 12.78 12.01 -18.00
C HIS A 158 13.15 12.28 -19.46
N ARG A 159 12.70 11.41 -20.39
CA ARG A 159 12.95 11.53 -21.83
C ARG A 159 11.88 10.75 -22.59
N LYS A 160 11.39 11.29 -23.70
CA LYS A 160 10.47 10.56 -24.60
C LYS A 160 11.19 9.32 -25.14
N ARG A 161 10.63 8.14 -24.88
CA ARG A 161 11.14 6.83 -25.30
C ARG A 161 10.02 6.06 -26.00
N THR A 162 10.37 4.91 -26.57
CA THR A 162 9.41 3.98 -27.19
C THR A 162 8.45 3.36 -26.17
N TYR A 163 8.90 3.16 -24.93
CA TYR A 163 8.14 2.52 -23.86
C TYR A 163 8.17 3.36 -22.59
N ASP A 164 7.02 3.47 -21.93
CA ASP A 164 6.91 3.98 -20.56
C ASP A 164 7.23 2.86 -19.57
N ASN A 165 8.52 2.48 -19.54
CA ASN A 165 8.99 1.24 -18.90
C ASN A 165 8.57 1.10 -17.43
N THR A 166 8.66 2.18 -16.64
CA THR A 166 8.31 2.12 -15.22
C THR A 166 6.82 1.90 -15.03
N GLU A 167 5.97 2.58 -15.81
CA GLU A 167 4.52 2.37 -15.78
C GLU A 167 4.15 0.94 -16.18
N ILE A 168 4.68 0.46 -17.31
CA ILE A 168 4.44 -0.88 -17.83
C ILE A 168 4.80 -1.96 -16.81
N ILE A 169 5.96 -1.81 -16.14
CA ILE A 169 6.40 -2.77 -15.12
C ILE A 169 5.50 -2.71 -13.88
N LEU A 170 5.18 -1.52 -13.37
CA LEU A 170 4.32 -1.38 -12.19
C LEU A 170 2.91 -1.93 -12.47
N ARG A 171 2.39 -1.74 -13.69
CA ARG A 171 1.10 -2.33 -14.14
C ARG A 171 1.18 -3.85 -14.29
N ALA A 172 2.30 -4.40 -14.73
CA ALA A 172 2.45 -5.86 -14.77
C ALA A 172 2.49 -6.45 -13.36
N LEU A 173 3.13 -5.77 -12.41
CA LEU A 173 3.18 -6.20 -11.00
C LEU A 173 1.80 -6.24 -10.34
N THR A 174 0.84 -5.42 -10.76
CA THR A 174 -0.54 -5.48 -10.20
C THR A 174 -1.32 -6.72 -10.60
N GLN A 175 -0.87 -7.45 -11.62
CA GLN A 175 -1.48 -8.70 -12.07
C GLN A 175 -0.88 -9.93 -11.38
N LEU A 176 0.11 -9.73 -10.53
CA LEU A 176 0.77 -10.79 -9.76
C LEU A 176 0.18 -10.85 -8.33
N PRO A 177 0.33 -11.99 -7.64
CA PRO A 177 0.01 -12.08 -6.22
C PRO A 177 0.90 -11.14 -5.39
N GLU A 178 0.58 -10.96 -4.11
CA GLU A 178 1.39 -10.12 -3.20
C GLU A 178 2.86 -10.56 -3.12
N SER A 179 3.12 -11.87 -3.20
CA SER A 179 4.48 -12.43 -3.24
C SER A 179 5.29 -11.94 -4.44
N GLY A 180 4.64 -11.35 -5.45
CA GLY A 180 5.26 -10.87 -6.66
C GLY A 180 5.49 -11.96 -7.69
N GLY A 181 6.48 -11.74 -8.55
CA GLY A 181 6.88 -12.70 -9.56
C GLY A 181 8.31 -12.46 -10.06
N THR A 182 8.88 -13.48 -10.67
CA THR A 182 10.19 -13.44 -11.30
C THR A 182 10.20 -12.47 -12.49
N VAL A 183 11.40 -12.07 -12.94
CA VAL A 183 11.56 -11.26 -14.17
C VAL A 183 10.87 -11.93 -15.37
N GLY A 184 10.92 -13.26 -15.45
CA GLY A 184 10.29 -14.02 -16.54
C GLY A 184 8.76 -13.90 -16.53
N GLU A 185 8.12 -14.02 -15.38
CA GLU A 185 6.67 -13.88 -15.23
C GLU A 185 6.20 -12.45 -15.51
N ILE A 186 6.92 -11.45 -14.97
CA ILE A 186 6.64 -10.04 -15.24
C ILE A 186 6.74 -9.76 -16.74
N LEU A 187 7.81 -10.23 -17.38
CA LEU A 187 8.02 -10.06 -18.82
C LEU A 187 6.94 -10.78 -19.64
N ALA A 188 6.49 -11.96 -19.21
CA ALA A 188 5.40 -12.68 -19.85
C ALA A 188 4.08 -11.90 -19.79
N ILE A 189 3.79 -11.22 -18.68
CA ILE A 189 2.63 -10.33 -18.54
C ILE A 189 2.77 -9.13 -19.49
N ILE A 190 3.91 -8.43 -19.45
CA ILE A 190 4.16 -7.25 -20.29
C ILE A 190 4.00 -7.58 -21.78
N ARG A 191 4.51 -8.73 -22.22
CA ARG A 191 4.49 -9.15 -23.64
C ARG A 191 3.12 -9.56 -24.17
N ARG A 192 2.10 -9.67 -23.32
CA ARG A 192 0.71 -9.83 -23.79
C ARG A 192 0.25 -8.61 -24.57
N GLU A 193 0.62 -7.42 -24.10
CA GLU A 193 0.26 -6.13 -24.71
C GLU A 193 1.41 -5.54 -25.54
N HIS A 194 2.66 -5.75 -25.11
CA HIS A 194 3.87 -5.23 -25.75
C HIS A 194 4.79 -6.36 -26.22
N LYS A 195 4.42 -7.04 -27.32
CA LYS A 195 5.08 -8.27 -27.81
C LYS A 195 6.61 -8.16 -27.92
N ASP A 196 7.11 -7.01 -28.39
CA ASP A 196 8.53 -6.75 -28.62
C ASP A 196 9.23 -6.07 -27.43
N TYR A 197 8.63 -6.10 -26.23
CA TYR A 197 9.22 -5.49 -25.05
C TYR A 197 10.58 -6.16 -24.70
N PRO A 198 11.69 -5.40 -24.66
CA PRO A 198 13.01 -5.97 -24.44
C PRO A 198 13.20 -6.51 -23.02
N SER A 199 13.75 -7.72 -22.89
CA SER A 199 14.09 -8.29 -21.58
C SER A 199 15.09 -7.41 -20.81
N SER A 200 16.01 -6.76 -21.52
CA SER A 200 16.99 -5.84 -20.94
C SER A 200 16.34 -4.61 -20.29
N ASN A 201 15.23 -4.11 -20.86
CA ASN A 201 14.46 -3.03 -20.24
C ASN A 201 13.84 -3.51 -18.93
N ALA A 202 13.20 -4.68 -18.92
CA ALA A 202 12.60 -5.24 -17.70
C ALA A 202 13.64 -5.34 -16.58
N THR A 203 14.79 -5.96 -16.84
CA THR A 203 15.86 -6.11 -15.84
C THR A 203 16.40 -4.76 -15.36
N HIS A 204 16.63 -3.81 -16.27
CA HIS A 204 17.17 -2.50 -15.92
C HIS A 204 16.20 -1.69 -15.05
N TYR A 205 14.93 -1.59 -15.47
CA TYR A 205 13.95 -0.76 -14.78
C TYR A 205 13.40 -1.40 -13.49
N LEU A 206 13.38 -2.74 -13.40
CA LEU A 206 13.15 -3.42 -12.10
C LEU A 206 14.25 -3.10 -11.09
N ARG A 207 15.50 -2.90 -11.53
CA ARG A 207 16.56 -2.39 -10.66
C ARG A 207 16.34 -0.92 -10.31
N GLU A 208 16.04 -0.08 -11.29
CA GLU A 208 15.82 1.35 -11.03
C GLU A 208 14.66 1.60 -10.04
N LEU A 209 13.56 0.84 -10.14
CA LEU A 209 12.37 1.01 -9.29
C LEU A 209 12.60 0.67 -7.81
N GLN A 210 13.71 0.00 -7.47
CA GLN A 210 14.15 -0.23 -6.09
C GLN A 210 14.91 0.97 -5.51
N GLU A 211 15.36 1.92 -6.34
CA GLU A 211 16.19 3.03 -5.91
C GLU A 211 15.33 4.20 -5.39
N GLU A 212 15.82 4.90 -4.36
CA GLU A 212 15.14 6.06 -3.75
C GLU A 212 14.79 7.16 -4.77
N ARG A 213 15.66 7.40 -5.76
CA ARG A 213 15.39 8.36 -6.83
C ARG A 213 14.14 8.02 -7.67
N ARG A 214 13.71 6.76 -7.65
CA ARG A 214 12.48 6.25 -8.29
C ARG A 214 11.40 5.90 -7.27
N GLY A 215 11.55 6.33 -6.02
CA GLY A 215 10.58 6.14 -4.95
C GLY A 215 10.62 4.79 -4.26
N ALA A 216 11.60 3.91 -4.56
CA ALA A 216 11.80 2.61 -3.90
C ALA A 216 10.49 1.82 -3.71
N LEU A 217 9.71 1.68 -4.79
CA LEU A 217 8.35 1.11 -4.74
C LEU A 217 8.31 -0.41 -4.75
N ILE A 218 9.41 -1.04 -5.12
CA ILE A 218 9.49 -2.49 -5.24
C ILE A 218 10.76 -2.97 -4.57
N ARG A 219 10.78 -4.25 -4.21
CA ARG A 219 11.97 -4.95 -3.76
C ARG A 219 12.09 -6.32 -4.44
N LYS A 220 13.30 -6.85 -4.46
CA LYS A 220 13.59 -8.23 -4.84
C LYS A 220 13.69 -9.09 -3.58
N THR A 221 12.95 -10.19 -3.53
CA THR A 221 13.02 -11.20 -2.45
C THR A 221 14.29 -12.04 -2.55
N ALA A 222 14.63 -12.76 -1.47
CA ALA A 222 15.75 -13.72 -1.49
C ALA A 222 15.59 -14.82 -2.56
N SER A 223 14.35 -15.25 -2.85
CA SER A 223 14.01 -16.25 -3.88
C SER A 223 14.00 -15.67 -5.31
N GLY A 224 14.07 -14.34 -5.45
CA GLY A 224 14.30 -13.68 -6.72
C GLY A 224 13.06 -13.13 -7.42
N GLU A 225 11.90 -13.17 -6.77
CA GLU A 225 10.69 -12.45 -7.18
C GLU A 225 10.82 -10.96 -6.90
N PHE A 226 10.13 -10.17 -7.72
CA PHE A 226 9.94 -8.73 -7.51
C PHE A 226 8.50 -8.49 -7.10
N ARG A 227 8.32 -7.70 -6.04
CA ARG A 227 7.01 -7.29 -5.52
C ARG A 227 7.07 -5.85 -5.05
N PHE A 228 5.90 -5.23 -4.88
CA PHE A 228 5.81 -3.98 -4.14
C PHE A 228 6.41 -4.14 -2.74
N ASP A 229 7.10 -3.10 -2.28
CA ASP A 229 7.79 -3.16 -0.99
C ASP A 229 6.80 -3.25 0.19
N GLU A 230 5.66 -2.56 0.05
CA GLU A 230 4.58 -2.55 1.02
C GLU A 230 3.23 -2.92 0.36
N PRO A 231 2.33 -3.65 1.05
CA PRO A 231 0.98 -3.96 0.54
C PRO A 231 0.18 -2.73 0.15
N LEU A 232 0.35 -1.61 0.88
CA LEU A 232 -0.27 -0.33 0.58
C LEU A 232 0.12 0.19 -0.81
N GLN A 233 1.37 0.00 -1.23
CA GLN A 233 1.85 0.41 -2.56
C GLN A 233 1.21 -0.46 -3.65
N HIS A 234 1.01 -1.75 -3.39
CA HIS A 234 0.33 -2.66 -4.30
C HIS A 234 -1.15 -2.30 -4.45
N ALA A 235 -1.87 -2.11 -3.33
CA ALA A 235 -3.26 -1.68 -3.32
C ALA A 235 -3.45 -0.34 -4.04
N TYR A 236 -2.52 0.60 -3.82
CA TYR A 236 -2.47 1.87 -4.53
C TYR A 236 -2.31 1.67 -6.03
N ALA A 237 -1.35 0.85 -6.47
CA ALA A 237 -1.14 0.56 -7.89
C ALA A 237 -2.36 -0.10 -8.53
N LYS A 238 -2.98 -1.08 -7.87
CA LYS A 238 -4.21 -1.74 -8.35
C LYS A 238 -5.33 -0.73 -8.54
N SER A 239 -5.52 0.16 -7.56
CA SER A 239 -6.49 1.25 -7.65
C SER A 239 -6.13 2.18 -8.83
N TYR A 240 -4.90 2.68 -8.88
CA TYR A 240 -4.43 3.62 -9.90
C TYR A 240 -4.58 3.09 -11.33
N PHE A 241 -4.09 1.87 -11.61
CA PHE A 241 -4.13 1.29 -12.95
C PHE A 241 -5.48 0.65 -13.31
N GLY A 242 -6.21 0.12 -12.32
CA GLY A 242 -7.56 -0.41 -12.52
C GLY A 242 -8.53 0.68 -12.95
N LEU A 243 -8.45 1.86 -12.33
CA LEU A 243 -9.21 3.05 -12.73
C LEU A 243 -8.89 3.48 -14.17
N ALA A 244 -7.60 3.53 -14.53
CA ALA A 244 -7.15 3.89 -15.87
C ALA A 244 -7.63 2.91 -16.97
N SER A 245 -7.86 1.63 -16.62
CA SER A 245 -8.39 0.63 -17.54
C SER A 245 -9.91 0.68 -17.71
N SER A 246 -10.67 1.21 -16.74
CA SER A 246 -12.14 1.30 -16.81
C SER A 246 -12.66 2.45 -17.68
N SER A 247 -11.80 3.41 -18.03
CA SER A 247 -12.00 4.36 -19.14
C SER A 247 -11.60 3.71 -20.47
N HIS A 248 -12.48 2.92 -21.10
CA HIS A 248 -12.23 2.27 -22.40
C HIS A 248 -12.62 3.16 -23.60
N PRO A 249 -12.19 2.84 -24.85
CA PRO A 249 -11.15 3.57 -25.57
C PRO A 249 -11.73 4.56 -26.59
N ALA A 250 -11.39 5.84 -26.44
CA ALA A 250 -11.46 6.81 -27.54
C ALA A 250 -10.32 7.80 -27.37
N LYS A 251 -9.31 7.68 -28.25
CA LYS A 251 -8.14 8.56 -28.37
C LYS A 251 -7.10 8.46 -27.26
N GLU A 252 -6.39 7.34 -27.36
CA GLU A 252 -4.96 7.23 -27.14
C GLU A 252 -4.21 8.51 -27.60
N GLN A 253 -3.31 9.00 -26.76
CA GLN A 253 -2.46 10.22 -26.83
C GLN A 253 -2.92 11.52 -26.14
N LEU A 254 -4.17 11.67 -25.66
CA LEU A 254 -4.58 12.90 -24.95
C LEU A 254 -5.05 12.71 -23.50
N ALA A 255 -5.23 11.47 -23.04
CA ALA A 255 -5.77 11.21 -21.69
C ALA A 255 -4.72 11.41 -20.59
N THR A 256 -3.47 10.99 -20.78
CA THR A 256 -2.44 11.12 -19.73
C THR A 256 -2.15 12.58 -19.40
N SER A 257 -2.11 13.47 -20.41
CA SER A 257 -1.92 14.91 -20.19
C SER A 257 -3.15 15.56 -19.58
N ALA A 258 -4.37 15.25 -20.03
CA ALA A 258 -5.58 15.88 -19.47
C ALA A 258 -5.77 15.58 -17.96
N TRP A 259 -5.36 14.39 -17.49
CA TRP A 259 -5.37 14.06 -16.07
C TRP A 259 -4.22 14.72 -15.30
N GLN A 260 -3.02 14.82 -15.89
CA GLN A 260 -1.91 15.57 -15.30
C GLN A 260 -2.24 17.06 -15.21
N ASP A 261 -2.83 17.64 -16.26
CA ASP A 261 -3.25 19.03 -16.35
C ASP A 261 -4.42 19.33 -15.40
N ALA A 262 -5.38 18.40 -15.24
CA ALA A 262 -6.45 18.53 -14.25
C ALA A 262 -5.92 18.45 -12.80
N LEU A 263 -4.95 17.56 -12.55
CA LEU A 263 -4.28 17.44 -11.25
C LEU A 263 -3.40 18.66 -10.95
N ASP A 264 -2.69 19.20 -11.94
CA ASP A 264 -1.82 20.36 -11.81
C ASP A 264 -2.64 21.66 -11.67
N ALA A 265 -3.76 21.80 -12.40
CA ALA A 265 -4.70 22.92 -12.26
C ALA A 265 -5.35 22.98 -10.87
N LEU A 266 -5.64 21.83 -10.25
CA LEU A 266 -6.18 21.74 -8.89
C LEU A 266 -5.13 22.06 -7.79
N VAL A 267 -3.84 21.81 -8.05
CA VAL A 267 -2.74 22.20 -7.16
C VAL A 267 -2.51 23.72 -7.18
N VAL A 268 -2.62 24.36 -8.34
CA VAL A 268 -2.56 25.83 -8.45
C VAL A 268 -3.69 26.49 -7.65
N ASN A 269 -4.89 25.92 -7.68
CA ASN A 269 -6.03 26.44 -6.94
C ASN A 269 -5.85 26.29 -5.42
N TRP A 270 -5.21 25.21 -4.94
CA TRP A 270 -4.88 25.05 -3.52
C TRP A 270 -3.78 25.99 -3.04
N ALA A 271 -2.77 26.28 -3.87
CA ALA A 271 -1.73 27.26 -3.54
C ALA A 271 -2.29 28.69 -3.47
N SER A 272 -3.26 29.03 -4.33
CA SER A 272 -4.02 30.29 -4.26
C SER A 272 -4.83 30.37 -2.98
N ILE A 273 -5.63 29.33 -2.68
CA ILE A 273 -6.48 29.29 -1.48
C ILE A 273 -5.65 29.31 -0.19
N ALA A 274 -4.49 28.64 -0.17
CA ALA A 274 -3.58 28.67 0.98
C ALA A 274 -2.87 30.02 1.13
N ALA A 275 -2.60 30.74 0.02
CA ALA A 275 -2.06 32.10 0.06
C ALA A 275 -3.11 33.12 0.52
N ASP A 276 -4.37 32.97 0.06
CA ASP A 276 -5.50 33.81 0.48
C ASP A 276 -5.82 33.60 1.97
N LEU A 277 -5.78 32.36 2.47
CA LEU A 277 -5.95 32.03 3.89
C LEU A 277 -4.79 32.51 4.78
N ALA A 278 -3.57 32.57 4.24
CA ALA A 278 -2.41 33.11 4.96
C ALA A 278 -2.44 34.65 5.02
N ALA A 279 -2.92 35.31 3.97
CA ALA A 279 -3.10 36.77 3.94
C ALA A 279 -4.23 37.22 4.89
N ASP A 280 -5.32 36.45 4.98
CA ASP A 280 -6.40 36.72 5.96
C ASP A 280 -5.90 36.54 7.41
N HIS A 281 -5.00 35.57 7.66
CA HIS A 281 -4.43 35.36 8.99
C HIS A 281 -3.46 36.48 9.41
N ASP A 282 -2.60 36.98 8.52
CA ASP A 282 -1.74 38.13 8.83
C ASP A 282 -2.55 39.41 9.10
N SER A 283 -3.67 39.61 8.40
CA SER A 283 -4.56 40.76 8.62
C SER A 283 -5.32 40.73 9.96
N LEU A 284 -5.45 39.55 10.57
CA LEU A 284 -6.08 39.35 11.88
C LEU A 284 -5.08 39.47 13.04
N VAL A 285 -3.79 39.17 12.80
CA VAL A 285 -2.73 39.28 13.81
C VAL A 285 -2.26 40.73 13.99
N ASP A 286 -2.28 41.54 12.94
CA ASP A 286 -1.96 42.98 13.02
C ASP A 286 -3.05 43.82 13.73
N ALA A 287 -4.22 43.25 14.01
CA ALA A 287 -5.34 43.94 14.68
C ALA A 287 -5.38 43.74 16.21
N GLU A 288 -4.56 42.84 16.77
CA GLU A 288 -4.55 42.55 18.23
C GLU A 288 -3.44 43.30 19.01
N ASP A 289 -2.63 44.12 18.35
CA ASP A 289 -1.49 44.85 18.96
C ASP A 289 -1.71 46.38 19.07
N GLU A 290 -2.95 46.86 19.16
CA GLU A 290 -3.21 48.23 19.64
C GLU A 290 -3.27 48.27 21.18
N PRO A 291 -2.35 49.00 21.86
CA PRO A 291 -2.39 49.12 23.31
C PRO A 291 -3.57 49.99 23.72
N THR A 292 -4.50 49.41 24.48
CA THR A 292 -5.52 50.16 25.20
C THR A 292 -4.88 50.92 26.36
N ASP A 293 -4.83 52.25 26.24
CA ASP A 293 -4.62 53.21 27.35
C ASP A 293 -5.80 53.19 28.35
#